data_AF-A0A810DSJ6-F1
#
_entry.id   AF-A0A810DSJ6-F1
#
_cell.length_a   1.000
_cell.length_b   1.000
_cell.length_c   1.000
_cell.angle_alpha   90.00
_cell.angle_beta   90.00
_cell.angle_gamma   90.00
#
_symmetry.space_group_name_H-M   'P 1'
#
loop_
_entity.id
_entity.type
_entity.pdbx_description
1 polymer ?
#
loop_
_entity_poly.entity_id
_entity_poly.type
_entity_poly.pdbx_seq_one_letter_code
_entity_poly.pdbx_strand_id
1 'polypeptide(L)'
;MTETSKLAEQDYQAGMKYKAIAEKYGVSLNTVKSWKQRHGWDRKKGAHKPKGAHTNKGGAPPGNRNAVGNNGGAPKRNKNAEKHGLFSKYLPAESLEIMEQLQTKSPIDIVWDNIMFQYAAIIRAQQIMYVHDRDDKTIERIEYKDGNVIGEKWEVQQAWDKQATFLQAQSRAMGTLESLIRRYDELLKSDLATEEQRARIELIRSKIPNQGGTDPNEQITALADLINKPVPERVIDDD
;
A
#
# COMPACT_ATOMS: atom_id res chain seq x y z
N MET A 1 -35.39 2.84 -61.94
CA MET A 1 -35.34 1.68 -61.01
C MET A 1 -35.55 0.42 -61.82
N THR A 2 -34.76 -0.64 -61.61
CA THR A 2 -35.07 -1.96 -62.19
C THR A 2 -36.38 -2.49 -61.58
N GLU A 3 -37.15 -3.29 -62.33
CA GLU A 3 -38.39 -3.91 -61.83
C GLU A 3 -38.17 -4.67 -60.51
N THR A 4 -37.02 -5.33 -60.38
CA THR A 4 -36.58 -6.04 -59.16
C THR A 4 -36.45 -5.15 -57.93
N SER A 5 -35.96 -3.92 -58.09
CA SER A 5 -35.79 -2.96 -56.99
C SER A 5 -37.14 -2.47 -56.46
N LYS A 6 -38.11 -2.21 -57.35
CA LYS A 6 -39.46 -1.79 -56.95
C LYS A 6 -40.20 -2.88 -56.16
N LEU A 7 -40.10 -4.14 -56.59
CA LEU A 7 -40.71 -5.26 -55.89
C LEU A 7 -40.05 -5.52 -54.53
N ALA A 8 -38.73 -5.39 -54.46
CA ALA A 8 -37.99 -5.48 -53.20
C ALA A 8 -38.35 -4.37 -52.21
N GLU A 9 -38.70 -3.17 -52.70
CA GLU A 9 -39.22 -2.07 -51.87
C GLU A 9 -40.58 -2.44 -51.25
N GLN A 10 -41.50 -3.01 -52.04
CA GLN A 10 -42.80 -3.45 -51.55
C GLN A 10 -42.67 -4.51 -50.45
N ASP A 11 -41.78 -5.48 -50.65
CA ASP A 11 -41.48 -6.50 -49.63
C ASP A 11 -40.87 -5.89 -48.36
N TYR A 12 -40.01 -4.88 -48.51
CA TYR A 12 -39.45 -4.13 -47.38
C TYR A 12 -40.52 -3.38 -46.59
N GLN A 13 -41.46 -2.73 -47.30
CA GLN A 13 -42.60 -2.04 -46.68
C GLN A 13 -43.56 -3.04 -45.99
N ALA A 14 -43.79 -4.21 -46.59
CA ALA A 14 -44.53 -5.33 -45.98
C ALA A 14 -43.81 -5.93 -44.76
N GLY A 15 -42.54 -5.57 -44.55
CA GLY A 15 -41.82 -5.79 -43.31
C GLY A 15 -40.77 -6.89 -43.35
N MET A 16 -40.45 -7.42 -44.53
CA MET A 16 -39.37 -8.39 -44.70
C MET A 16 -38.01 -7.79 -44.35
N LYS A 17 -37.15 -8.62 -43.75
CA LYS A 17 -35.76 -8.24 -43.46
C LYS A 17 -34.94 -8.27 -44.76
N TYR A 18 -33.91 -7.42 -44.84
CA TYR A 18 -33.03 -7.35 -46.02
C TYR A 18 -32.43 -8.70 -46.44
N LYS A 19 -32.13 -9.60 -45.49
CA LYS A 19 -31.60 -10.93 -45.79
C LYS A 19 -32.59 -11.79 -46.59
N ALA A 20 -33.86 -11.78 -46.21
CA ALA A 20 -34.91 -12.54 -46.92
C ALA A 20 -35.20 -11.96 -48.31
N ILE A 21 -35.14 -10.62 -48.44
CA ILE A 21 -35.29 -9.93 -49.74
C ILE A 21 -34.11 -10.30 -50.67
N ALA A 22 -32.89 -10.33 -50.13
CA ALA A 22 -31.70 -10.71 -50.88
C ALA A 22 -31.80 -12.14 -51.43
N GLU A 23 -32.21 -13.10 -50.59
CA GLU A 23 -32.43 -14.50 -50.97
C GLU A 23 -33.55 -14.64 -52.00
N LYS A 24 -34.70 -13.96 -51.81
CA LYS A 24 -35.87 -14.03 -52.70
C LYS A 24 -35.58 -13.55 -54.13
N TYR A 25 -34.76 -12.52 -54.28
CA TYR A 25 -34.43 -11.93 -55.59
C TYR A 25 -33.04 -12.36 -56.11
N GLY A 26 -32.35 -13.29 -55.43
CA GLY A 26 -31.04 -13.79 -55.85
C GLY A 26 -29.95 -12.73 -55.89
N VAL A 27 -30.05 -11.69 -55.04
CA VAL A 27 -29.09 -10.58 -54.97
C VAL A 27 -28.32 -10.58 -53.66
N SER A 28 -27.18 -9.90 -53.61
CA SER A 28 -26.42 -9.77 -52.36
C SER A 28 -27.15 -8.86 -51.35
N LEU A 29 -26.92 -9.10 -50.06
CA LEU A 29 -27.41 -8.23 -48.98
C LEU A 29 -26.99 -6.77 -49.17
N ASN A 30 -25.78 -6.54 -49.70
CA ASN A 30 -25.24 -5.21 -49.95
C ASN A 30 -25.98 -4.50 -51.09
N THR A 31 -26.45 -5.25 -52.09
CA THR A 31 -27.31 -4.73 -53.17
C THR A 31 -28.62 -4.19 -52.59
N VAL A 32 -29.28 -4.94 -51.70
CA VAL A 32 -30.52 -4.51 -51.04
C VAL A 32 -30.30 -3.28 -50.16
N LYS A 33 -29.19 -3.23 -49.41
CA LYS A 33 -28.81 -2.04 -48.62
C LYS A 33 -28.57 -0.81 -49.49
N SER A 34 -27.90 -0.99 -50.64
CA SER A 34 -27.65 0.08 -51.61
C SER A 34 -28.94 0.60 -52.23
N TRP A 35 -29.90 -0.27 -52.57
CA TRP A 35 -31.23 0.14 -53.04
C TRP A 35 -31.98 0.95 -51.98
N LYS A 36 -31.99 0.50 -50.72
CA LYS A 36 -32.60 1.24 -49.61
C LYS A 36 -32.02 2.65 -49.45
N GLN A 37 -30.70 2.79 -49.58
CA GLN A 37 -30.04 4.10 -49.49
C GLN A 37 -30.29 4.97 -50.73
N ARG A 38 -30.18 4.40 -51.93
CA ARG A 38 -30.30 5.13 -53.21
C ARG A 38 -31.73 5.55 -53.52
N HIS A 39 -32.71 4.74 -53.12
CA HIS A 39 -34.14 4.97 -53.37
C HIS A 39 -34.89 5.42 -52.12
N GLY A 40 -34.18 5.66 -51.01
CA GLY A 40 -34.75 6.25 -49.80
C GLY A 40 -35.86 5.42 -49.18
N TRP A 41 -35.76 4.09 -49.21
CA TRP A 41 -36.80 3.25 -48.61
C TRP A 41 -36.87 3.53 -47.11
N ASP A 42 -38.02 4.00 -46.66
CA ASP A 42 -38.29 4.23 -45.25
C ASP A 42 -39.54 3.46 -44.83
N ARG A 43 -39.44 2.77 -43.70
CA ARG A 43 -40.57 2.03 -43.13
C ARG A 43 -41.02 2.79 -41.89
N LYS A 44 -42.28 3.22 -41.86
CA LYS A 44 -42.93 3.78 -40.66
C LYS A 44 -43.09 2.71 -39.59
N LYS A 45 -41.98 2.32 -38.96
CA LYS A 45 -41.96 1.43 -37.81
C LYS A 45 -42.07 2.35 -36.58
N GLY A 46 -43.19 2.28 -35.87
CA GLY A 46 -43.34 3.00 -34.60
C GLY A 46 -42.11 2.79 -33.73
N ALA A 47 -41.56 3.87 -33.18
CA ALA A 47 -40.32 3.84 -32.41
C ALA A 47 -40.40 2.74 -31.34
N HIS A 48 -39.38 1.89 -31.28
CA HIS A 48 -39.26 0.94 -30.19
C HIS A 48 -39.19 1.76 -28.89
N LYS A 49 -40.19 1.61 -28.00
CA LYS A 49 -40.14 2.24 -26.67
C LYS A 49 -38.82 1.79 -26.03
N PRO A 50 -37.93 2.72 -25.61
CA PRO A 50 -36.73 2.31 -24.92
C PRO A 50 -37.18 1.53 -23.68
N LYS A 51 -36.81 0.26 -23.57
CA LYS A 51 -36.91 -0.46 -22.30
C LYS A 51 -36.00 0.29 -21.35
N GLY A 52 -36.60 1.00 -20.39
CA GLY A 52 -35.93 1.96 -19.53
C GLY A 52 -34.67 1.37 -18.92
N ALA A 53 -33.52 1.98 -19.22
CA ALA A 53 -32.42 1.94 -18.28
C ALA A 53 -32.94 2.67 -17.03
N HIS A 54 -33.08 1.95 -15.92
CA HIS A 54 -33.32 2.55 -14.62
C HIS A 54 -32.16 3.51 -14.34
N THR A 55 -32.32 4.78 -14.69
CA THR A 55 -31.48 5.83 -14.13
C THR A 55 -31.97 5.98 -12.71
N ASN A 56 -31.20 5.41 -11.77
CA ASN A 56 -31.36 5.69 -10.35
C ASN A 56 -31.24 7.20 -10.16
N LYS A 57 -32.37 7.92 -10.17
CA LYS A 57 -32.44 9.28 -9.67
C LYS A 57 -32.23 9.19 -8.17
N GLY A 58 -30.97 9.21 -7.77
CA GLY A 58 -30.58 9.16 -6.36
C GLY A 58 -31.28 10.25 -5.57
N GLY A 59 -31.82 9.88 -4.41
CA GLY A 59 -32.47 10.80 -3.49
C GLY A 59 -33.79 10.26 -2.95
N ALA A 60 -34.17 10.76 -1.78
CA ALA A 60 -35.51 10.58 -1.25
C ALA A 60 -36.53 11.24 -2.19
N PRO A 61 -37.74 10.67 -2.36
CA PRO A 61 -38.81 11.30 -3.12
C PRO A 61 -39.08 12.75 -2.64
N PRO A 62 -39.38 13.69 -3.55
CA PRO A 62 -39.79 15.04 -3.17
C PRO A 62 -40.96 14.98 -2.16
N GLY A 63 -40.81 15.64 -1.02
CA GLY A 63 -41.82 15.63 0.05
C GLY A 63 -41.67 14.51 1.10
N ASN A 64 -40.58 13.73 1.06
CA ASN A 64 -40.30 12.75 2.10
C ASN A 64 -40.18 13.41 3.49
N ARG A 65 -41.06 13.00 4.42
CA ARG A 65 -41.09 13.47 5.82
C ARG A 65 -40.30 12.60 6.81
N ASN A 66 -39.61 11.54 6.34
CA ASN A 66 -38.87 10.61 7.20
C ASN A 66 -37.69 11.25 7.98
N ALA A 67 -37.30 12.48 7.63
CA ALA A 67 -36.26 13.24 8.33
C ALA A 67 -36.83 14.37 9.22
N VAL A 68 -38.15 14.58 9.24
CA VAL A 68 -38.78 15.64 10.07
C VAL A 68 -38.60 15.28 11.54
N GLY A 69 -37.87 16.11 12.29
CA GLY A 69 -37.56 15.87 13.71
C GLY A 69 -36.25 15.15 13.99
N ASN A 70 -35.51 14.72 12.95
CA ASN A 70 -34.13 14.23 13.12
C ASN A 70 -33.15 15.40 13.00
N ASN A 71 -32.23 15.54 13.95
CA ASN A 71 -31.21 16.60 13.99
C ASN A 71 -30.11 16.48 12.92
N GLY A 72 -30.37 15.82 11.78
CA GLY A 72 -29.45 15.70 10.65
C GLY A 72 -28.07 15.16 11.05
N GLY A 73 -27.85 13.86 10.90
CA GLY A 73 -26.55 13.29 11.18
C GLY A 73 -26.52 11.78 11.07
N ALA A 74 -25.31 11.26 10.90
CA ALA A 74 -25.02 9.84 10.99
C ALA A 74 -25.50 9.30 12.36
N PRO A 75 -26.26 8.19 12.42
CA PRO A 75 -26.71 7.59 13.69
C PRO A 75 -25.56 7.45 14.69
N LYS A 76 -25.83 7.56 16.00
CA LYS A 76 -24.82 7.23 17.02
C LYS A 76 -24.33 5.79 16.76
N ARG A 77 -23.01 5.62 16.55
CA ARG A 77 -22.31 4.39 16.08
C ARG A 77 -22.27 4.14 14.56
N ASN A 78 -22.61 5.11 13.72
CA ASN A 78 -22.35 5.03 12.29
C ASN A 78 -20.84 5.13 12.04
N LYS A 79 -20.26 4.05 11.50
CA LYS A 79 -18.83 3.87 11.18
C LYS A 79 -18.51 4.12 9.70
N ASN A 80 -19.46 4.64 8.91
CA ASN A 80 -19.31 4.77 7.45
C ASN A 80 -18.17 5.69 6.99
N ALA A 81 -17.54 6.44 7.90
CA ALA A 81 -16.40 7.33 7.64
C ALA A 81 -15.10 6.88 8.31
N GLU A 82 -15.01 5.64 8.80
CA GLU A 82 -13.73 5.09 9.25
C GLU A 82 -12.80 4.98 8.03
N LYS A 83 -11.70 5.74 8.03
CA LYS A 83 -10.67 5.69 6.96
C LYS A 83 -10.01 4.32 6.86
N HIS A 84 -9.95 3.64 8.00
CA HIS A 84 -9.27 2.38 8.18
C HIS A 84 -10.22 1.20 7.90
N GLY A 85 -9.82 0.31 6.99
CA GLY A 85 -10.63 -0.81 6.50
C GLY A 85 -10.89 -1.93 7.53
N LEU A 86 -10.76 -3.20 7.10
CA LEU A 86 -11.11 -4.41 7.87
C LEU A 86 -10.57 -4.43 9.32
N PHE A 87 -9.42 -3.80 9.57
CA PHE A 87 -8.73 -3.83 10.86
C PHE A 87 -9.23 -2.80 11.89
N SER A 88 -10.03 -1.81 11.49
CA SER A 88 -10.55 -0.75 12.39
C SER A 88 -11.33 -1.29 13.59
N LYS A 89 -11.87 -2.50 13.45
CA LYS A 89 -12.61 -3.20 14.51
C LYS A 89 -11.70 -3.76 15.62
N TYR A 90 -10.43 -4.00 15.33
CA TYR A 90 -9.54 -4.77 16.19
C TYR A 90 -8.29 -4.02 16.65
N LEU A 91 -7.90 -2.96 15.94
CA LEU A 91 -6.70 -2.19 16.23
C LEU A 91 -7.04 -0.77 16.71
N PRO A 92 -6.23 -0.20 17.62
CA PRO A 92 -6.34 1.21 18.00
C PRO A 92 -5.98 2.12 16.82
N ALA A 93 -6.43 3.38 16.87
CA ALA A 93 -6.27 4.34 15.77
C ALA A 93 -4.81 4.53 15.32
N GLU A 94 -3.88 4.62 16.27
CA GLU A 94 -2.43 4.73 16.00
C GLU A 94 -1.89 3.53 15.21
N SER A 95 -2.38 2.32 15.48
CA SER A 95 -1.93 1.11 14.80
C SER A 95 -2.52 1.00 13.39
N LEU A 96 -3.69 1.59 13.15
CA LEU A 96 -4.33 1.60 11.83
C LEU A 96 -3.60 2.50 10.85
N GLU A 97 -3.15 3.66 11.31
CA GLU A 97 -2.35 4.59 10.49
C GLU A 97 -1.04 3.93 10.03
N ILE A 98 -0.37 3.20 10.92
CA ILE A 98 0.83 2.43 10.59
C ILE A 98 0.50 1.33 9.57
N MET A 99 -0.62 0.62 9.73
CA MET A 99 -1.04 -0.44 8.83
C MET A 99 -1.34 0.05 7.41
N GLU A 100 -2.00 1.21 7.27
CA GLU A 100 -2.27 1.81 5.97
C GLU A 100 -0.97 2.20 5.25
N GLN A 101 -0.04 2.82 5.98
CA GLN A 101 1.28 3.14 5.42
C GLN A 101 1.99 1.86 4.95
N LEU A 102 1.93 0.78 5.74
CA LEU A 102 2.56 -0.49 5.40
C LEU A 102 1.92 -1.17 4.16
N GLN A 103 0.60 -1.08 4.01
CA GLN A 103 -0.11 -1.67 2.86
C GLN A 103 0.31 -1.06 1.51
N THR A 104 0.74 0.19 1.52
CA THR A 104 1.20 0.88 0.30
C THR A 104 2.66 0.61 -0.04
N LYS A 105 3.43 0.02 0.87
CA LYS A 105 4.87 -0.23 0.67
C LYS A 105 5.12 -1.56 -0.02
N SER A 106 6.14 -1.57 -0.88
CA SER A 106 6.62 -2.81 -1.48
C SER A 106 7.32 -3.69 -0.42
N PRO A 107 7.37 -5.03 -0.61
CA PRO A 107 8.08 -5.91 0.33
C PRO A 107 9.54 -5.52 0.57
N ILE A 108 10.21 -5.00 -0.46
CA ILE A 108 11.60 -4.56 -0.37
C ILE A 108 11.74 -3.28 0.47
N ASP A 109 10.81 -2.33 0.34
CA ASP A 109 10.82 -1.12 1.17
C ASP A 109 10.48 -1.42 2.63
N ILE A 110 9.63 -2.41 2.90
CA ILE A 110 9.36 -2.86 4.27
C ILE A 110 10.63 -3.44 4.92
N VAL A 111 11.40 -4.25 4.19
CA VAL A 111 12.67 -4.78 4.72
C VAL A 111 13.66 -3.64 4.95
N TRP A 112 13.73 -2.66 4.04
CA TRP A 112 14.54 -1.47 4.22
C TRP A 112 14.17 -0.70 5.49
N ASP A 113 12.89 -0.40 5.71
CA ASP A 113 12.46 0.28 6.93
C ASP A 113 12.85 -0.50 8.18
N ASN A 114 12.74 -1.83 8.17
CA ASN A 114 13.16 -2.66 9.30
C ASN A 114 14.67 -2.58 9.56
N ILE A 115 15.50 -2.51 8.52
CA ILE A 115 16.94 -2.26 8.66
C ILE A 115 17.17 -0.92 9.37
N MET A 116 16.45 0.12 8.92
CA MET A 116 16.54 1.48 9.49
C MET A 116 16.08 1.52 10.96
N PHE A 117 14.97 0.87 11.29
CA PHE A 117 14.46 0.79 12.66
C PHE A 117 15.41 0.03 13.58
N GLN A 118 15.89 -1.13 13.13
CA GLN A 118 16.84 -1.94 13.92
C GLN A 118 18.12 -1.16 14.18
N TYR A 119 18.58 -0.41 13.18
CA TYR A 119 19.74 0.44 13.30
C TYR A 119 19.52 1.60 14.28
N ALA A 120 18.42 2.35 14.16
CA ALA A 120 18.07 3.43 15.09
C ALA A 120 17.96 2.92 16.54
N ALA A 121 17.43 1.71 16.72
CA ALA A 121 17.37 1.06 18.03
C ALA A 121 18.77 0.75 18.59
N ILE A 122 19.72 0.31 17.75
CA ILE A 122 21.11 0.06 18.16
C ILE A 122 21.80 1.35 18.63
N ILE A 123 21.70 2.45 17.88
CA ILE A 123 22.27 3.74 18.29
C ILE A 123 21.66 4.21 19.61
N ARG A 124 20.33 4.15 19.71
CA ARG A 124 19.63 4.57 20.93
C ARG A 124 20.05 3.71 22.13
N ALA A 125 20.22 2.40 21.93
CA ALA A 125 20.69 1.50 22.97
C ALA A 125 22.11 1.84 23.44
N GLN A 126 23.02 2.21 22.52
CA GLN A 126 24.36 2.68 22.89
C GLN A 126 24.31 3.90 23.83
N GLN A 127 23.43 4.87 23.55
CA GLN A 127 23.29 6.06 24.39
C GLN A 127 22.73 5.74 25.77
N ILE A 128 21.80 4.78 25.86
CA ILE A 128 21.13 4.42 27.12
C ILE A 128 22.01 3.49 27.98
N MET A 129 22.76 2.58 27.35
CA MET A 129 23.52 1.52 28.03
C MET A 129 25.01 1.82 28.17
N TYR A 130 25.42 3.05 27.88
CA TYR A 130 26.82 3.48 27.94
C TYR A 130 27.42 3.27 29.34
N VAL A 131 28.57 2.60 29.40
CA VAL A 131 29.39 2.44 30.61
C VAL A 131 30.64 3.28 30.44
N HIS A 132 30.84 4.29 31.30
CA HIS A 132 31.94 5.24 31.17
C HIS A 132 33.29 4.64 31.58
N ASP A 133 33.32 3.94 32.71
CA ASP A 133 34.54 3.36 33.28
C ASP A 133 34.24 2.14 34.19
N ARG A 134 35.28 1.62 34.85
CA ARG A 134 35.21 0.45 35.73
C ARG A 134 34.33 0.67 36.97
N ASP A 135 34.20 1.91 37.42
CA ASP A 135 33.50 2.29 38.65
C ASP A 135 32.09 2.83 38.38
N ASP A 136 31.69 2.94 37.11
CA ASP A 136 30.34 3.29 36.66
C ASP A 136 29.32 2.21 37.07
N LYS A 137 28.87 2.29 38.32
CA LYS A 137 27.86 1.39 38.92
C LYS A 137 26.53 2.11 39.03
N THR A 138 25.45 1.40 38.77
CA THR A 138 24.09 1.89 39.02
C THR A 138 23.62 1.35 40.36
N ILE A 139 23.20 2.23 41.25
CA ILE A 139 22.66 1.88 42.58
C ILE A 139 21.30 2.54 42.71
N GLU A 140 20.24 1.72 42.79
CA GLU A 140 18.86 2.20 42.87
C GLU A 140 18.13 1.54 44.04
N ARG A 141 17.40 2.33 44.83
CA ARG A 141 16.59 1.80 45.92
C ARG A 141 15.25 1.32 45.36
N ILE A 142 15.09 0.02 45.31
CA ILE A 142 13.90 -0.64 44.72
C ILE A 142 12.80 -0.91 45.74
N GLU A 143 13.12 -0.87 47.04
CA GLU A 143 12.13 -1.09 48.09
C GLU A 143 12.47 -0.28 49.34
N TYR A 144 11.46 0.37 49.92
CA TYR A 144 11.53 1.03 51.21
C TYR A 144 10.33 0.62 52.04
N LYS A 145 10.58 0.09 53.24
CA LYS A 145 9.55 -0.27 54.22
C LYS A 145 9.73 0.59 55.47
N ASP A 146 8.63 1.20 55.89
CA ASP A 146 8.53 1.99 57.11
C ASP A 146 7.32 1.51 57.93
N GLY A 147 7.49 1.39 59.25
CA GLY A 147 6.54 0.76 60.16
C GLY A 147 7.21 -0.19 61.18
N ASN A 148 6.54 -1.28 61.56
CA ASN A 148 7.04 -2.22 62.58
C ASN A 148 8.35 -2.93 62.20
N VAL A 149 8.69 -2.98 60.90
CA VAL A 149 9.99 -3.43 60.38
C VAL A 149 10.46 -2.38 59.39
N ILE A 150 11.55 -1.69 59.73
CA ILE A 150 12.23 -0.75 58.84
C ILE A 150 13.22 -1.55 57.99
N GLY A 151 13.15 -1.38 56.67
CA GLY A 151 14.06 -2.07 55.77
C GLY A 151 14.15 -1.40 54.41
N GLU A 152 15.34 -1.45 53.82
CA GLU A 152 15.59 -0.97 52.47
C GLU A 152 16.15 -2.10 51.62
N LYS A 153 15.76 -2.14 50.34
CA LYS A 153 16.34 -3.03 49.34
C LYS A 153 16.92 -2.19 48.22
N TRP A 154 18.16 -2.51 47.86
CA TRP A 154 18.92 -1.82 46.84
C TRP A 154 19.24 -2.79 45.71
N GLU A 155 19.04 -2.34 44.47
CA GLU A 155 19.57 -2.98 43.29
C GLU A 155 20.91 -2.33 42.94
N VAL A 156 21.92 -3.17 42.68
CA VAL A 156 23.26 -2.73 42.31
C VAL A 156 23.65 -3.43 41.02
N GLN A 157 23.88 -2.65 39.97
CA GLN A 157 24.39 -3.14 38.70
C GLN A 157 25.85 -2.73 38.56
N GLN A 158 26.75 -3.71 38.46
CA GLN A 158 28.18 -3.46 38.32
C GLN A 158 28.52 -3.01 36.89
N ALA A 159 29.54 -2.18 36.73
CA ALA A 159 30.00 -1.68 35.42
C ALA A 159 30.25 -2.82 34.41
N TRP A 160 30.92 -3.89 34.85
CA TRP A 160 31.24 -5.04 34.00
C TRP A 160 30.01 -5.87 33.61
N ASP A 161 29.02 -6.00 34.50
CA ASP A 161 27.73 -6.64 34.20
C ASP A 161 26.92 -5.83 33.18
N LYS A 162 26.86 -4.50 33.35
CA LYS A 162 26.22 -3.58 32.40
C LYS A 162 26.88 -3.71 31.01
N GLN A 163 28.21 -3.66 30.97
CA GLN A 163 28.97 -3.77 29.73
C GLN A 163 28.78 -5.14 29.05
N ALA A 164 28.80 -6.23 29.83
CA ALA A 164 28.57 -7.57 29.29
C ALA A 164 27.15 -7.71 28.72
N THR A 165 26.15 -7.20 29.44
CA THR A 165 24.74 -7.19 29.00
C THR A 165 24.58 -6.38 27.70
N PHE A 166 25.21 -5.20 27.64
CA PHE A 166 25.23 -4.36 26.44
C PHE A 166 25.84 -5.08 25.24
N LEU A 167 27.04 -5.66 25.38
CA LEU A 167 27.71 -6.38 24.29
C LEU A 167 26.89 -7.57 23.79
N GLN A 168 26.25 -8.32 24.70
CA GLN A 168 25.36 -9.42 24.31
C GLN A 168 24.13 -8.93 23.55
N ALA A 169 23.48 -7.86 24.02
CA ALA A 169 22.32 -7.27 23.35
C ALA A 169 22.71 -6.72 21.97
N GLN A 170 23.85 -6.03 21.88
CA GLN A 170 24.40 -5.48 20.64
C GLN A 170 24.71 -6.58 19.63
N SER A 171 25.37 -7.67 20.04
CA SER A 171 25.68 -8.81 19.15
C SER A 171 24.41 -9.45 18.55
N ARG A 172 23.35 -9.63 19.35
CA ARG A 172 22.06 -10.15 18.86
C ARG A 172 21.38 -9.18 17.88
N ALA A 173 21.41 -7.88 18.18
CA ALA A 173 20.85 -6.85 17.32
C ALA A 173 21.59 -6.79 15.98
N MET A 174 22.92 -6.93 15.99
CA MET A 174 23.76 -7.01 14.80
C MET A 174 23.47 -8.23 13.94
N GLY A 175 23.33 -9.42 14.55
CA GLY A 175 22.95 -10.63 13.80
C GLY A 175 21.56 -10.50 13.13
N THR A 176 20.64 -9.78 13.78
CA THR A 176 19.33 -9.47 13.20
C THR A 176 19.46 -8.50 12.02
N LEU A 177 20.26 -7.44 12.16
CA LEU A 177 20.54 -6.47 11.10
C LEU A 177 21.18 -7.15 9.88
N GLU A 178 22.17 -8.01 10.08
CA GLU A 178 22.80 -8.79 9.01
C GLU A 178 21.77 -9.68 8.27
N SER A 179 20.88 -10.34 9.02
CA SER A 179 19.82 -11.15 8.43
C SER A 179 18.84 -10.32 7.58
N LEU A 180 18.47 -9.12 8.05
CA LEU A 180 17.61 -8.20 7.31
C LEU A 180 18.28 -7.70 6.03
N ILE A 181 19.57 -7.34 6.09
CA ILE A 181 20.38 -6.93 4.94
C ILE A 181 20.45 -8.06 3.91
N ARG A 182 20.64 -9.31 4.35
CA ARG A 182 20.63 -10.47 3.44
C ARG A 182 19.27 -10.67 2.78
N ARG A 183 18.16 -10.55 3.51
CA ARG A 183 16.81 -10.63 2.93
C ARG A 183 16.58 -9.53 1.90
N TYR A 184 17.07 -8.32 2.16
CA TYR A 184 17.00 -7.21 1.22
C TYR A 184 17.77 -7.53 -0.08
N ASP A 185 18.99 -8.06 0.03
CA ASP A 185 19.79 -8.51 -1.13
C ASP A 185 19.10 -9.62 -1.94
N GLU A 186 18.40 -10.54 -1.27
CA GLU A 186 17.61 -11.58 -1.94
C GLU A 186 16.43 -10.98 -2.72
N LEU A 187 15.74 -9.97 -2.19
CA LEU A 187 14.65 -9.28 -2.88
C LEU A 187 15.14 -8.43 -4.07
N LEU A 188 16.34 -7.86 -3.97
CA LEU A 188 16.96 -7.09 -5.05
C LEU A 188 17.30 -7.91 -6.30
N LYS A 189 17.45 -9.23 -6.17
CA LYS A 189 17.72 -10.13 -7.30
C LYS A 189 16.51 -10.34 -8.20
N SER A 190 15.34 -9.84 -7.82
CA SER A 190 14.16 -9.82 -8.69
C SER A 190 14.28 -8.74 -9.77
N ASP A 191 13.69 -9.00 -10.94
CA ASP A 191 13.70 -8.07 -12.09
C ASP A 191 12.90 -6.78 -11.85
N LEU A 192 12.23 -6.65 -10.70
CA LEU A 192 11.38 -5.51 -10.33
C LEU A 192 12.08 -4.50 -9.40
N ALA A 193 13.34 -4.75 -9.03
CA ALA A 193 14.11 -3.86 -8.16
C ALA A 193 14.58 -2.61 -8.91
N THR A 194 14.31 -1.42 -8.36
CA THR A 194 14.72 -0.13 -8.95
C THR A 194 16.24 0.08 -8.78
N GLU A 195 16.84 0.93 -9.64
CA GLU A 195 18.26 1.30 -9.49
C GLU A 195 18.55 1.93 -8.13
N GLU A 196 17.61 2.74 -7.62
CA GLU A 196 17.71 3.35 -6.29
C GLU A 196 17.80 2.29 -5.18
N GLN A 197 16.94 1.27 -5.23
CA GLN A 197 16.95 0.17 -4.28
C GLN A 197 18.27 -0.61 -4.30
N ARG A 198 18.89 -0.75 -5.48
CA ARG A 198 20.21 -1.38 -5.67
C ARG A 198 21.34 -0.50 -5.12
N ALA A 199 21.29 0.81 -5.32
CA ALA A 199 22.29 1.74 -4.78
C ALA A 199 22.30 1.74 -3.23
N ARG A 200 21.13 1.61 -2.59
CA ARG A 200 20.99 1.54 -1.13
C ARG A 200 21.80 0.40 -0.50
N ILE A 201 21.82 -0.80 -1.10
CA ILE A 201 22.57 -1.97 -0.56
C ILE A 201 24.07 -1.81 -0.74
N GLU A 202 24.52 -1.28 -1.89
CA GLU A 202 25.93 -1.09 -2.20
C GLU A 202 26.57 -0.12 -1.22
N LEU A 203 25.82 0.93 -0.92
CA LEU A 203 26.17 1.93 0.06
C LEU A 203 26.29 1.33 1.47
N ILE A 204 25.33 0.51 1.91
CA ILE A 204 25.42 -0.24 3.19
C ILE A 204 26.66 -1.13 3.20
N ARG A 205 26.90 -1.91 2.14
CA ARG A 205 28.06 -2.81 2.03
C ARG A 205 29.40 -2.08 2.03
N SER A 206 29.47 -0.89 1.43
CA SER A 206 30.70 -0.08 1.42
C SER A 206 31.09 0.39 2.82
N LYS A 207 30.09 0.58 3.69
CA LYS A 207 30.27 1.12 5.04
C LYS A 207 30.21 0.06 6.14
N ILE A 208 29.63 -1.11 5.88
CA ILE A 208 29.77 -2.31 6.70
C ILE A 208 30.83 -3.19 6.03
N PRO A 209 32.12 -3.03 6.36
CA PRO A 209 33.14 -3.92 5.84
C PRO A 209 32.85 -5.34 6.31
N ASN A 210 32.64 -6.24 5.35
CA ASN A 210 32.68 -7.66 5.62
C ASN A 210 34.15 -8.08 5.73
N GLN A 211 34.44 -8.79 6.83
CA GLN A 211 35.66 -9.55 7.14
C GLN A 211 36.78 -8.81 7.89
N GLY A 212 37.00 -9.24 9.13
CA GLY A 212 38.30 -9.12 9.81
C GLY A 212 38.41 -8.02 10.86
N GLY A 213 37.71 -8.15 11.99
CA GLY A 213 38.10 -7.48 13.23
C GLY A 213 37.78 -5.99 13.36
N THR A 214 36.84 -5.45 12.59
CA THR A 214 36.34 -4.07 12.78
C THR A 214 35.47 -3.96 14.03
N ASP A 215 35.68 -2.90 14.81
CA ASP A 215 34.96 -2.60 16.05
C ASP A 215 33.45 -2.46 15.74
N PRO A 216 32.56 -3.18 16.45
CA PRO A 216 31.12 -2.98 16.34
C PRO A 216 30.70 -1.51 16.42
N ASN A 217 31.40 -0.67 17.19
CA ASN A 217 31.11 0.76 17.26
C ASN A 217 31.51 1.53 15.99
N GLU A 218 32.58 1.13 15.31
CA GLU A 218 32.97 1.72 14.02
C GLU A 218 31.93 1.38 12.94
N GLN A 219 31.43 0.14 12.93
CA GLN A 219 30.37 -0.29 12.02
C GLN A 219 29.08 0.50 12.25
N ILE A 220 28.73 0.72 13.53
CA ILE A 220 27.56 1.54 13.88
C ILE A 220 27.75 2.99 13.41
N THR A 221 28.92 3.57 13.62
CA THR A 221 29.21 4.96 13.23
C THR A 221 29.17 5.12 11.70
N ALA A 222 29.76 4.18 10.96
CA ALA A 222 29.75 4.19 9.50
C ALA A 222 28.32 4.11 8.94
N LEU A 223 27.45 3.29 9.55
CA LEU A 223 26.04 3.20 9.19
C LEU A 223 25.22 4.46 9.52
N ALA A 224 25.54 5.18 10.61
CA ALA A 224 24.84 6.42 11.01
C ALA A 224 25.01 7.49 9.92
N ASP A 225 26.25 7.64 9.48
CA ASP A 225 26.64 8.57 8.43
C ASP A 225 25.98 8.26 7.09
N LEU A 226 25.48 7.04 6.89
CA LEU A 226 24.77 6.63 5.70
C LEU A 226 23.36 7.17 5.63
N ILE A 227 22.67 7.06 6.75
CA ILE A 227 21.26 7.36 6.88
C ILE A 227 21.03 8.87 6.85
N ASN A 228 21.97 9.62 7.41
CA ASN A 228 21.95 11.07 7.37
C ASN A 228 22.34 11.65 5.98
N LYS A 229 22.85 10.82 5.06
CA LYS A 229 23.26 11.21 3.70
C LYS A 229 22.75 10.19 2.67
N PRO A 230 21.42 10.12 2.44
CA PRO A 230 20.87 9.22 1.45
C PRO A 230 21.42 9.55 0.05
N VAL A 231 21.59 8.53 -0.79
CA VAL A 231 21.97 8.70 -2.21
C VAL A 231 20.90 9.58 -2.88
N PRO A 232 21.28 10.65 -3.59
CA PRO A 232 20.30 11.46 -4.29
C PRO A 232 19.54 10.59 -5.29
N GLU A 233 18.22 10.73 -5.29
CA GLU A 233 17.33 10.08 -6.26
C GLU A 233 17.87 10.39 -7.66
N ARG A 234 18.25 9.36 -8.44
CA ARG A 234 18.63 9.58 -9.83
C ARG A 234 17.39 10.07 -10.56
N VAL A 235 17.42 11.33 -10.98
CA VAL A 235 16.44 11.88 -11.92
C VAL A 235 16.57 11.03 -13.18
N ILE A 236 15.55 10.24 -13.47
CA ILE A 236 15.40 9.60 -14.78
C ILE A 236 15.04 10.76 -15.70
N ASP A 237 15.99 11.20 -16.52
CA ASP A 237 15.65 12.06 -17.65
C ASP A 237 14.76 11.21 -18.57
N ASP A 238 13.51 11.63 -18.75
CA ASP A 238 12.56 11.04 -19.70
C ASP A 238 13.09 11.29 -21.13
N ASP A 239 13.92 10.37 -21.64
CA ASP A 239 14.30 10.27 -23.06
C ASP A 239 13.42 9.24 -23.80
#